data_AF-A0A316M5I0-F1
#
_entry.id   AF-A0A316M5I0-F1
#
_cell.length_a   1.000
_cell.length_b   1.000
_cell.length_c   1.000
_cell.angle_alpha   90.00
_cell.angle_beta   90.00
_cell.angle_gamma   90.00
#
_symmetry.space_group_name_H-M   'P 1'
#
loop_
_entity.id
_entity.type
_entity.pdbx_description
1 polymer ?
#
loop_
_entity_poly.entity_id
_entity_poly.type
_entity_poly.pdbx_seq_one_letter_code
_entity_poly.pdbx_strand_id
1 'polypeptide(L)'
;MGKAKYLVKRVFRIDYGRLFRTIRQTADAAGRSRLYIAFDMLRCAVRYTAAPADYALFEFWALTPEQRKTYVTRGVNDRLVKKYNDRSLWHVFDNKDEFNTLYAPYIGREWMRLSSDGFEEFDAFLSRHGCVFYKPLNLSCGWGIE
;
A
#
# COMPACT_ATOMS: atom_id res chain seq x y z
N MET A 1 0.52 -20.41 0.97
CA MET A 1 1.79 -20.46 1.74
C MET A 1 1.46 -20.34 3.23
N GLY A 2 2.01 -21.22 4.09
CA GLY A 2 1.73 -21.18 5.53
C GLY A 2 2.27 -19.90 6.22
N LYS A 3 1.69 -19.55 7.38
CA LYS A 3 2.03 -18.34 8.16
C LYS A 3 3.52 -18.25 8.52
N ALA A 4 4.13 -19.34 8.98
CA ALA A 4 5.54 -19.36 9.34
C ALA A 4 6.46 -19.05 8.15
N LYS A 5 6.24 -19.73 7.01
CA LYS A 5 7.00 -19.48 5.77
C LYS A 5 6.84 -18.05 5.26
N TYR A 6 5.66 -17.45 5.43
CA TYR A 6 5.43 -16.04 5.12
C TYR A 6 6.29 -15.12 6.00
N LEU A 7 6.27 -15.30 7.32
CA LEU A 7 7.04 -14.47 8.25
C LEU A 7 8.54 -14.55 8.00
N VAL A 8 9.07 -15.77 7.83
CA VAL A 8 10.49 -16.00 7.51
C VAL A 8 10.89 -15.24 6.23
N LYS A 9 10.10 -15.36 5.16
CA LYS A 9 10.37 -14.64 3.90
C LYS A 9 10.36 -13.11 4.09
N ARG A 10 9.54 -12.58 4.98
CA ARG A 10 9.47 -11.13 5.26
C ARG A 10 10.68 -10.64 6.06
N VAL A 11 11.18 -11.42 7.02
CA VAL A 11 12.40 -11.10 7.77
C VAL A 11 13.58 -10.94 6.81
N PHE A 12 13.77 -11.85 5.85
CA PHE A 12 14.86 -11.76 4.87
C PHE A 12 14.73 -10.59 3.88
N ARG A 13 13.58 -9.91 3.81
CA ARG A 13 13.33 -8.78 2.90
C ARG A 13 13.04 -7.48 3.66
N ILE A 14 13.38 -7.44 4.95
CA ILE A 14 13.10 -6.25 5.75
C ILE A 14 14.15 -5.18 5.45
N ASP A 15 13.68 -3.96 5.22
CA ASP A 15 14.53 -2.78 5.23
C ASP A 15 14.73 -2.37 6.69
N TYR A 16 15.89 -2.73 7.25
CA TYR A 16 16.23 -2.43 8.63
C TYR A 16 16.31 -0.91 8.89
N GLY A 17 16.77 -0.12 7.92
CA GLY A 17 16.82 1.33 8.06
C GLY A 17 15.41 1.91 8.23
N ARG A 18 14.46 1.47 7.40
CA ARG A 18 13.05 1.84 7.54
C ARG A 18 12.46 1.33 8.85
N LEU A 19 12.74 0.09 9.24
CA LEU A 19 12.26 -0.48 10.51
C LEU A 19 12.68 0.36 11.71
N PHE A 20 13.97 0.70 11.82
CA PHE A 20 14.48 1.48 12.95
C PHE A 20 13.89 2.91 12.99
N ARG A 21 13.67 3.53 11.82
CA ARG A 21 12.96 4.81 11.72
C ARG A 21 11.52 4.69 12.22
N THR A 22 10.78 3.67 11.76
CA THR A 22 9.41 3.41 12.22
C THR A 22 9.35 3.17 13.72
N ILE A 23 10.25 2.34 14.29
CA ILE A 23 10.30 2.10 15.74
C ILE A 23 10.53 3.41 16.50
N ARG A 24 11.46 4.25 16.06
CA ARG A 24 11.75 5.54 16.71
C ARG A 24 10.53 6.45 16.67
N GLN A 25 9.98 6.71 15.48
CA GLN A 25 8.82 7.59 15.31
C GLN A 25 7.60 7.10 16.10
N THR A 26 7.40 5.78 16.12
CA THR A 26 6.28 5.16 16.86
C THR A 26 6.48 5.25 18.37
N ALA A 27 7.72 5.07 18.86
CA ALA A 27 8.04 5.21 20.27
C ALA A 27 7.83 6.64 20.76
N ASP A 28 8.25 7.62 19.97
CA ASP A 28 8.06 9.05 20.24
C ASP A 28 6.55 9.39 20.28
N ALA A 29 5.78 8.94 19.28
CA ALA A 29 4.33 9.15 19.21
C ALA A 29 3.56 8.43 20.36
N ALA A 30 4.01 7.24 20.74
CA ALA A 30 3.36 6.45 21.79
C ALA A 30 3.73 6.89 23.22
N GLY A 31 4.75 7.74 23.38
CA GLY A 31 5.33 8.04 24.69
C GLY A 31 5.90 6.80 25.38
N ARG A 32 6.47 5.85 24.61
CA ARG A 32 7.00 4.57 25.12
C ARG A 32 8.46 4.40 24.72
N SER A 33 9.17 3.49 25.40
CA SER A 33 10.55 3.19 25.01
C SER A 33 10.62 2.47 23.67
N ARG A 34 11.70 2.72 22.91
CA ARG A 34 11.96 2.04 21.63
C ARG A 34 12.03 0.52 21.77
N LEU A 35 12.55 0.02 22.89
CA LEU A 35 12.61 -1.41 23.19
C LEU A 35 11.21 -2.02 23.38
N TYR A 36 10.32 -1.32 24.10
CA TYR A 36 8.93 -1.74 24.26
C TYR A 36 8.23 -1.84 22.90
N ILE A 37 8.34 -0.79 22.07
CA ILE A 37 7.73 -0.78 20.73
C ILE A 37 8.32 -1.86 19.83
N ALA A 38 9.64 -2.05 19.82
CA ALA A 38 10.27 -3.08 19.01
C ALA A 38 9.77 -4.49 19.39
N PHE A 39 9.67 -4.78 20.69
CA PHE A 39 9.16 -6.05 21.17
C PHE A 39 7.67 -6.23 20.86
N ASP A 40 6.85 -5.19 21.04
CA ASP A 40 5.42 -5.29 20.76
C ASP A 40 5.13 -5.40 19.25
N MET A 41 5.89 -4.71 18.40
CA MET A 41 5.88 -4.90 16.95
C MET A 41 6.21 -6.34 16.57
N LEU A 42 7.25 -6.94 17.18
CA LEU A 42 7.61 -8.34 16.93
C LEU A 42 6.47 -9.30 17.33
N ARG A 43 5.88 -9.10 18.53
CA ARG A 43 4.72 -9.88 18.97
C ARG A 43 3.54 -9.75 18.00
N CYS A 44 3.26 -8.54 17.53
CA CYS A 44 2.19 -8.28 16.57
C CYS A 44 2.48 -8.86 15.18
N ALA A 45 3.73 -8.85 14.74
CA ALA A 45 4.14 -9.48 13.49
C ALA A 45 3.88 -11.00 13.53
N VAL A 46 4.21 -11.66 14.65
CA VAL A 46 3.96 -13.10 14.79
C VAL A 46 2.46 -13.41 14.92
N ARG A 47 1.75 -12.72 15.82
CA ARG A 47 0.36 -13.05 16.18
C ARG A 47 -0.65 -12.58 15.13
N TYR A 48 -0.49 -11.35 14.65
CA TYR A 48 -1.45 -10.69 13.76
C TYR A 48 -0.94 -10.58 12.32
N THR A 49 0.28 -11.02 12.01
CA THR A 49 0.92 -10.82 10.71
C THR A 49 1.00 -9.35 10.31
N ALA A 50 1.15 -8.47 11.31
CA ALA A 50 1.32 -7.03 11.16
C ALA A 50 2.74 -6.68 10.68
N ALA A 51 2.84 -5.88 9.62
CA ALA A 51 4.07 -5.19 9.27
C ALA A 51 4.31 -4.01 10.24
N PRO A 52 5.55 -3.50 10.37
CA PRO A 52 5.83 -2.31 11.17
C PRO A 52 4.97 -1.10 10.78
N ALA A 53 4.66 -0.96 9.49
CA ALA A 53 3.76 0.07 8.99
C ALA A 53 2.31 -0.11 9.46
N ASP A 54 1.80 -1.35 9.52
CA ASP A 54 0.45 -1.61 10.06
C ASP A 54 0.39 -1.25 11.54
N TYR A 55 1.42 -1.65 12.31
CA TYR A 55 1.50 -1.35 13.74
C TYR A 55 1.50 0.17 14.00
N ALA A 56 2.27 0.92 13.21
CA ALA A 56 2.35 2.36 13.30
C ALA A 56 1.03 3.04 12.88
N LEU A 57 0.49 2.66 11.72
CA LEU A 57 -0.71 3.26 11.13
C LEU A 57 -1.97 3.05 11.98
N PHE A 58 -2.12 1.86 12.57
CA PHE A 58 -3.29 1.49 13.37
C PHE A 58 -3.08 1.70 14.86
N GLU A 59 -1.98 2.34 15.24
CA GLU A 59 -1.64 2.65 16.62
C GLU A 59 -1.73 1.45 17.57
N PHE A 60 -1.19 0.30 17.15
CA PHE A 60 -1.40 -0.96 17.88
C PHE A 60 -0.97 -0.89 19.35
N TRP A 61 -0.03 -0.02 19.72
CA TRP A 61 0.35 0.21 21.13
C TRP A 61 -0.80 0.66 22.02
N ALA A 62 -1.83 1.30 21.46
CA ALA A 62 -3.01 1.79 22.17
C ALA A 62 -4.17 0.78 22.24
N LEU A 63 -4.06 -0.35 21.53
CA LEU A 63 -5.15 -1.32 21.35
C LEU A 63 -4.94 -2.60 22.19
N THR A 64 -6.05 -3.19 22.63
CA THR A 64 -6.06 -4.51 23.25
C THR A 64 -5.80 -5.63 22.24
N PRO A 65 -5.37 -6.82 22.67
CA PRO A 65 -5.23 -7.99 21.77
C PRO A 65 -6.48 -8.31 20.96
N GLU A 66 -7.67 -8.14 21.55
CA GLU A 66 -8.97 -8.41 20.92
C GLU A 66 -9.26 -7.40 19.83
N GLN A 67 -8.99 -6.10 20.09
CA GLN A 67 -9.09 -5.04 19.09
C GLN A 67 -8.09 -5.24 17.95
N ARG A 68 -6.81 -5.53 18.25
CA ARG A 68 -5.79 -5.77 17.21
C ARG A 68 -6.18 -6.89 16.25
N LYS A 69 -6.93 -7.90 16.72
CA LYS A 69 -7.39 -9.04 15.93
C LYS A 69 -8.43 -8.65 14.86
N THR A 70 -9.13 -7.53 14.99
CA THR A 70 -10.16 -7.11 14.02
C THR A 70 -9.58 -6.40 12.80
N TYR A 71 -8.29 -6.08 12.79
CA TYR A 71 -7.65 -5.33 11.71
C TYR A 71 -7.18 -6.20 10.55
N VAL A 72 -7.29 -5.67 9.33
CA VAL A 72 -6.69 -6.26 8.12
C VAL A 72 -5.24 -5.80 8.02
N THR A 73 -4.35 -6.58 8.62
CA THR A 73 -2.89 -6.35 8.51
C THR A 73 -2.35 -6.78 7.15
N ARG A 74 -1.12 -6.39 6.82
CA ARG A 74 -0.44 -6.72 5.57
C ARG A 74 -0.47 -8.22 5.27
N GLY A 75 -0.24 -9.06 6.28
CA GLY A 75 -0.27 -10.51 6.11
C GLY A 75 -1.68 -11.07 5.98
N VAL A 76 -2.70 -10.46 6.59
CA VAL A 76 -4.11 -10.80 6.36
C VAL A 76 -4.51 -10.43 4.93
N ASN A 77 -4.22 -9.20 4.51
CA ASN A 77 -4.49 -8.71 3.16
C ASN A 77 -3.85 -9.59 2.08
N ASP A 78 -2.57 -9.93 2.21
CA ASP A 78 -1.86 -10.81 1.26
C ASP A 78 -2.54 -12.18 1.09
N ARG A 79 -3.12 -12.72 2.17
CA ARG A 79 -3.87 -13.99 2.10
C ARG A 79 -5.22 -13.82 1.42
N LEU A 80 -5.96 -12.75 1.73
CA LEU A 80 -7.26 -12.48 1.13
C LEU A 80 -7.12 -12.25 -0.37
N VAL A 81 -6.22 -11.37 -0.78
CA VAL A 81 -5.94 -11.06 -2.20
C VAL A 81 -5.56 -12.33 -2.97
N LYS A 82 -4.67 -13.18 -2.42
CA LYS A 82 -4.30 -14.44 -3.08
C LYS A 82 -5.41 -15.48 -3.14
N LYS A 83 -6.36 -15.43 -2.21
CA LYS A 83 -7.45 -16.42 -2.13
C LYS A 83 -8.59 -16.05 -3.07
N TYR A 84 -8.91 -14.77 -3.16
CA TYR A 84 -10.14 -14.30 -3.82
C TYR A 84 -9.91 -13.62 -5.17
N ASN A 85 -8.66 -13.28 -5.52
CA ASN A 85 -8.38 -12.61 -6.79
C ASN A 85 -7.60 -13.55 -7.72
N ASP A 86 -8.01 -13.61 -8.98
CA ASP A 86 -7.19 -14.22 -10.03
C ASP A 86 -5.94 -13.36 -10.25
N ARG A 87 -4.78 -14.00 -10.10
CA ARG A 87 -3.49 -13.34 -10.28
C ARG A 87 -3.25 -12.96 -11.74
N SER A 88 -3.87 -13.66 -12.68
CA SER A 88 -3.77 -13.32 -14.10
C SER A 88 -4.30 -11.91 -14.39
N LEU A 89 -5.25 -11.42 -13.57
CA LEU A 89 -5.92 -10.13 -13.76
C LEU A 89 -5.31 -8.99 -12.95
N TRP A 90 -4.21 -9.19 -12.22
CA TRP A 90 -3.64 -8.12 -11.37
C TRP A 90 -3.15 -6.91 -12.18
N HIS A 91 -2.63 -7.12 -13.39
CA HIS A 91 -2.15 -6.04 -14.25
C HIS A 91 -3.26 -5.03 -14.59
N VAL A 92 -4.51 -5.47 -14.69
CA VAL A 92 -5.68 -4.59 -14.91
C VAL A 92 -5.82 -3.55 -13.81
N PHE A 93 -5.47 -3.88 -12.56
CA PHE A 93 -5.54 -2.96 -11.43
C PHE A 93 -4.22 -2.21 -11.19
N ASP A 94 -3.09 -2.80 -11.57
CA ASP A 94 -1.77 -2.18 -11.44
C ASP A 94 -1.55 -1.10 -12.52
N ASN A 95 -2.05 -1.31 -13.73
CA ASN A 95 -1.88 -0.41 -14.87
C ASN A 95 -3.12 0.50 -15.03
N LYS A 96 -2.93 1.80 -14.83
CA LYS A 96 -4.03 2.78 -14.82
C LYS A 96 -4.76 2.91 -16.14
N ASP A 97 -4.07 2.73 -17.26
CA ASP A 97 -4.67 2.77 -18.60
C ASP A 97 -5.57 1.56 -18.84
N GLU A 98 -5.13 0.35 -18.45
CA GLU A 98 -5.97 -0.85 -18.51
C GLU A 98 -7.20 -0.73 -17.61
N PHE A 99 -7.00 -0.30 -16.36
CA PHE A 99 -8.09 -0.02 -15.43
C PHE A 99 -9.06 0.99 -16.04
N ASN A 100 -8.55 2.12 -16.53
CA ASN A 100 -9.41 3.18 -17.03
C ASN A 100 -10.13 2.80 -18.32
N THR A 101 -9.54 1.94 -19.15
CA THR A 101 -10.18 1.40 -20.35
C THR A 101 -11.31 0.44 -19.97
N LEU A 102 -11.03 -0.53 -19.10
CA LEU A 102 -12.01 -1.56 -18.72
C LEU A 102 -13.19 -0.97 -17.94
N TYR A 103 -12.93 0.00 -17.07
CA TYR A 103 -13.95 0.63 -16.21
C TYR A 103 -14.38 2.01 -16.70
N ALA A 104 -14.12 2.35 -17.98
CA ALA A 104 -14.48 3.65 -18.56
C ALA A 104 -15.93 4.08 -18.28
N PRO A 105 -16.96 3.21 -18.35
CA PRO A 105 -18.35 3.59 -18.05
C PRO A 105 -18.58 4.07 -16.61
N TYR A 106 -17.69 3.75 -15.68
CA TYR A 106 -17.86 4.02 -14.24
C TYR A 106 -16.95 5.16 -13.72
N ILE A 107 -16.00 5.63 -14.52
CA ILE A 107 -14.97 6.58 -14.06
C ILE A 107 -15.47 8.02 -14.00
N GLY A 108 -16.44 8.39 -14.84
CA GLY A 108 -17.10 9.69 -14.80
C GLY A 108 -16.20 10.90 -15.11
N ARG A 109 -14.98 10.69 -15.59
CA ARG A 109 -14.03 11.73 -15.99
C ARG A 109 -13.24 11.30 -17.22
N GLU A 110 -12.88 12.27 -18.05
CA GLU A 110 -11.97 12.03 -19.16
C GLU A 110 -10.58 11.68 -18.63
N TRP A 111 -9.88 10.83 -19.38
CA TRP A 111 -8.49 10.47 -19.11
C TRP A 111 -7.80 10.22 -20.44
N MET A 112 -6.48 10.39 -20.44
CA MET A 112 -5.63 10.17 -21.60
C MET A 112 -4.40 9.37 -21.15
N ARG A 113 -3.91 8.50 -22.04
CA ARG A 113 -2.56 7.92 -21.94
C ARG A 113 -1.64 8.73 -22.84
N LEU A 114 -0.55 9.25 -22.28
CA LEU A 114 0.47 9.96 -23.06
C LEU A 114 1.22 8.99 -23.97
N SER A 115 1.45 9.41 -25.21
CA SER A 115 2.29 8.76 -26.21
C SER A 115 3.35 9.76 -26.71
N SER A 116 4.44 9.27 -27.30
CA SER A 116 5.51 10.13 -27.83
C SER A 116 5.04 11.04 -28.98
N ASP A 117 3.99 10.63 -29.67
CA ASP A 117 3.55 11.22 -30.94
C ASP A 117 2.19 11.95 -30.77
N GLY A 118 1.70 12.10 -29.53
CA GLY A 118 0.36 12.58 -29.21
C GLY A 118 0.30 14.00 -28.63
N PHE A 119 1.20 14.90 -29.05
CA PHE A 119 1.26 16.25 -28.48
C PHE A 119 -0.02 17.05 -28.76
N GLU A 120 -0.56 16.98 -29.97
CA GLU A 120 -1.79 17.67 -30.36
C GLU A 120 -3.00 17.17 -29.55
N GLU A 121 -3.08 15.87 -29.30
CA GLU A 121 -4.13 15.28 -28.47
C GLU A 121 -4.00 15.73 -27.00
N PHE A 122 -2.77 15.82 -26.51
CA PHE A 122 -2.46 16.30 -25.16
C PHE A 122 -2.80 17.79 -24.99
N ASP A 123 -2.42 18.64 -25.93
CA ASP A 123 -2.74 20.07 -25.92
C ASP A 123 -4.26 20.31 -25.97
N ALA A 124 -4.96 19.55 -26.82
CA ALA A 124 -6.42 19.59 -26.87
C ALA A 124 -7.06 19.13 -25.56
N PHE A 125 -6.50 18.11 -24.90
CA PHE A 125 -6.96 17.64 -23.58
C PHE A 125 -6.78 18.74 -22.53
N LEU A 126 -5.60 19.34 -22.41
CA LEU A 126 -5.34 20.42 -21.46
C LEU A 126 -6.26 21.63 -21.70
N SER A 127 -6.51 21.98 -22.95
CA SER A 127 -7.40 23.10 -23.32
C SER A 127 -8.85 22.90 -22.86
N ARG A 128 -9.32 21.66 -22.72
CA ARG A 128 -10.67 21.34 -22.22
C ARG A 128 -10.74 21.20 -20.70
N HIS A 129 -9.62 20.98 -20.03
CA HIS A 129 -9.55 20.65 -18.60
C HIS A 129 -8.75 21.69 -17.83
N GLY A 130 -9.44 22.57 -17.09
CA GLY A 130 -8.78 23.62 -16.29
C GLY A 130 -7.91 23.11 -15.12
N CYS A 131 -7.99 21.82 -14.78
CA CYS A 131 -7.12 21.16 -13.81
C CYS A 131 -6.91 19.70 -14.21
N VAL A 132 -5.67 19.23 -14.18
CA VAL A 132 -5.28 17.88 -14.56
C VAL A 132 -4.38 17.26 -13.50
N PHE A 133 -4.37 15.93 -13.44
CA PHE A 133 -3.46 15.16 -12.59
C PHE A 133 -2.65 14.22 -13.45
N TYR A 134 -1.34 14.37 -13.44
CA TYR A 134 -0.45 13.38 -13.99
C TYR A 134 -0.29 12.22 -13.02
N LYS A 135 -0.41 10.99 -13.53
CA LYS A 135 -0.22 9.77 -12.74
C LYS A 135 0.63 8.76 -13.52
N PRO A 136 1.79 8.33 -13.00
CA PRO A 136 2.57 7.26 -13.61
C PRO A 136 1.74 5.98 -13.69
N LEU A 137 1.93 5.20 -14.76
CA LEU A 137 1.06 4.06 -15.09
C LEU A 137 0.89 3.07 -13.92
N ASN A 138 1.99 2.59 -13.35
CA ASN A 138 2.00 1.49 -12.39
C ASN A 138 2.59 1.84 -11.00
N LEU A 139 2.75 3.14 -10.70
CA LEU A 139 3.11 3.57 -9.35
C LEU A 139 1.86 3.73 -8.46
N SER A 140 2.06 3.62 -7.16
CA SER A 140 1.00 3.68 -6.14
C SER A 140 1.36 4.66 -5.03
N CYS A 141 0.45 4.90 -4.08
CA CYS A 141 0.70 5.71 -2.88
C CYS A 141 1.17 7.15 -3.15
N GLY A 142 0.70 7.78 -4.23
CA GLY A 142 1.04 9.17 -4.55
C GLY A 142 2.41 9.38 -5.20
N TRP A 143 3.15 8.31 -5.47
CA TRP A 143 4.48 8.41 -6.05
C TRP A 143 4.43 8.90 -7.51
N GLY A 144 5.17 9.97 -7.78
CA GLY A 144 5.35 10.57 -9.11
C GLY A 144 4.10 11.27 -9.65
N ILE A 145 3.14 11.63 -8.80
CA ILE A 145 2.01 12.46 -9.19
C ILE A 145 2.47 13.91 -9.35
N GLU A 146 2.04 14.56 -10.42
CA GLU A 146 2.22 16.00 -10.70
C GLU A 146 0.86 16.66 -10.98
#